data_AF-A0A377B129-F1
#
_entry.id   AF-A0A377B129-F1
#
_cell.length_a   1.000
_cell.length_b   1.000
_cell.length_c   1.000
_cell.angle_alpha   90.00
_cell.angle_beta   90.00
_cell.angle_gamma   90.00
#
_symmetry.space_group_name_H-M   'P 1'
#
loop_
_entity.id
_entity.type
_entity.pdbx_description
1 polymer ?
#
loop_
_entity_poly.entity_id
_entity_poly.type
_entity_poly.pdbx_seq_one_letter_code
_entity_poly.pdbx_strand_id
1 'polypeptide(L)'
;MNILGFFQRLGRALQLPIAVLPVAALLLRFGQPDLLNVAFIAQAGGAIFDNLALIFAIGVASSWSKDSAGAAALAGAVGYFVLTKAMVTINPEINMGVLAGIITGLVGGAAYNRWSDINCRTS
;
A
#
# COMPACT_ATOMS: atom_id res chain seq x y z
N MET A 1 10.26 20.64 -10.56
CA MET A 1 8.95 19.97 -10.54
C MET A 1 8.05 20.77 -9.62
N ASN A 2 6.98 21.39 -10.11
CA ASN A 2 6.09 22.19 -9.26
C ASN A 2 5.48 21.31 -8.16
N ILE A 3 5.44 21.81 -6.92
CA ILE A 3 4.88 21.13 -5.75
C ILE A 3 3.43 20.65 -6.02
N LEU A 4 2.67 21.41 -6.79
CA LEU A 4 1.32 21.06 -7.27
C LEU A 4 1.31 19.78 -8.13
N GLY A 5 2.31 19.59 -8.98
CA GLY A 5 2.45 18.39 -9.81
C GLY A 5 2.77 17.14 -9.00
N PHE A 6 3.51 17.28 -7.89
CA PHE A 6 3.77 16.19 -6.94
C PHE A 6 2.45 15.72 -6.29
N PHE A 7 1.64 16.63 -5.77
CA PHE A 7 0.35 16.29 -5.14
C PHE A 7 -0.66 15.72 -6.15
N GLN A 8 -0.69 16.24 -7.38
CA GLN A 8 -1.55 15.67 -8.44
C GLN A 8 -1.13 14.24 -8.82
N ARG A 9 0.17 13.99 -8.93
CA ARG A 9 0.69 12.64 -9.24
C ARG A 9 0.44 11.67 -8.07
N LEU A 10 0.64 12.13 -6.84
CA LEU A 10 0.31 11.36 -5.64
C LEU A 10 -1.20 11.05 -5.58
N GLY A 11 -2.05 12.03 -5.85
CA GLY A 11 -3.51 11.83 -5.91
C GLY A 11 -3.94 10.78 -6.95
N ARG A 12 -3.33 10.79 -8.14
CA ARG A 12 -3.56 9.73 -9.16
C ARG A 12 -3.05 8.36 -8.72
N ALA A 13 -1.92 8.29 -8.00
CA ALA A 13 -1.39 7.04 -7.46
C ALA A 13 -2.31 6.41 -6.39
N LEU A 14 -2.95 7.25 -5.56
CA LEU A 14 -3.89 6.79 -4.53
C LEU A 14 -5.21 6.29 -5.10
N GLN A 15 -5.54 6.62 -6.35
CA GLN A 15 -6.79 6.19 -6.98
C GLN A 15 -6.89 4.66 -7.14
N LEU A 16 -5.77 3.98 -7.39
CA LEU A 16 -5.71 2.53 -7.56
C LEU A 16 -6.18 1.78 -6.29
N PRO A 17 -5.62 2.03 -5.09
CA PRO A 17 -6.13 1.46 -3.86
C PRO A 17 -7.58 1.86 -3.53
N ILE A 18 -7.94 3.13 -3.76
CA ILE A 18 -9.28 3.64 -3.43
C ILE A 18 -10.37 2.94 -4.24
N ALA A 19 -10.07 2.54 -5.49
CA ALA A 19 -11.01 1.79 -6.33
C ALA A 19 -11.37 0.40 -5.79
N VAL A 20 -10.57 -0.16 -4.86
CA VAL A 20 -10.83 -1.48 -4.24
C VAL A 20 -11.77 -1.38 -3.03
N LEU A 21 -11.87 -0.19 -2.40
CA LEU A 21 -12.71 0.04 -1.22
C LEU A 21 -14.21 -0.27 -1.43
N PRO A 22 -14.85 0.06 -2.58
CA PRO A 22 -16.25 -0.27 -2.80
C PRO A 22 -16.49 -1.79 -2.83
N VAL A 23 -15.57 -2.56 -3.41
CA VAL A 23 -15.65 -4.02 -3.46
C VAL A 23 -15.50 -4.60 -2.06
N ALA A 24 -14.55 -4.10 -1.26
CA ALA A 24 -14.40 -4.50 0.13
C ALA A 24 -15.65 -4.21 0.98
N ALA A 25 -16.26 -3.03 0.79
CA ALA A 25 -17.49 -2.64 1.47
C ALA A 25 -18.68 -3.52 1.07
N LEU A 26 -18.81 -3.86 -0.22
CA LEU A 26 -19.83 -4.78 -0.71
C LEU A 26 -19.64 -6.19 -0.12
N LEU A 27 -18.42 -6.72 -0.11
CA LEU A 27 -18.11 -8.03 0.49
C LEU A 27 -18.46 -8.06 1.99
N LEU A 28 -18.13 -6.99 2.72
CA LEU A 28 -18.48 -6.86 4.13
C LEU A 28 -20.00 -6.80 4.34
N ARG A 29 -20.74 -6.16 3.42
CA ARG A 29 -22.22 -6.11 3.46
C ARG A 29 -22.86 -7.44 3.09
N PHE A 30 -22.34 -8.17 2.11
CA PHE A 30 -22.86 -9.50 1.70
C PHE A 30 -22.67 -10.58 2.77
N GLY A 31 -21.69 -10.43 3.65
CA GLY A 31 -21.46 -11.35 4.76
C GLY A 31 -22.29 -11.07 6.02
N GLN A 32 -23.16 -10.04 6.03
CA GLN A 32 -24.08 -9.80 7.15
C GLN A 32 -25.19 -10.87 7.21
N PRO A 33 -25.67 -11.21 8.42
CA PRO A 33 -26.68 -12.25 8.63
C PRO A 33 -28.01 -11.97 7.91
N ASP A 34 -28.24 -10.74 7.46
CA ASP A 34 -29.46 -10.28 6.77
C ASP A 34 -29.55 -10.63 5.26
N LEU A 35 -28.47 -11.08 4.61
CA LEU A 35 -28.46 -11.31 3.15
C LEU A 35 -28.14 -12.75 2.72
N LEU A 36 -26.96 -13.30 3.06
CA LEU A 36 -26.53 -14.63 2.60
C LEU A 36 -25.86 -15.51 3.67
N ASN A 37 -25.64 -15.01 4.89
CA ASN A 37 -25.06 -15.75 6.03
C ASN A 37 -23.78 -16.57 5.69
N VAL A 38 -22.94 -16.05 4.80
CA VAL A 38 -21.66 -16.67 4.44
C VAL A 38 -20.54 -15.94 5.19
N ALA A 39 -20.22 -16.40 6.40
CA ALA A 39 -19.18 -15.81 7.26
C ALA A 39 -17.81 -15.69 6.57
N PHE A 40 -17.53 -16.56 5.59
CA PHE A 40 -16.31 -16.52 4.77
C PHE A 40 -16.20 -15.22 3.95
N ILE A 41 -17.30 -14.71 3.41
CA ILE A 41 -17.32 -13.50 2.58
C ILE A 41 -17.15 -12.24 3.45
N ALA A 42 -17.73 -12.22 4.65
CA ALA A 42 -17.51 -11.16 5.64
C ALA A 42 -16.02 -11.05 6.02
N GLN A 43 -15.38 -12.20 6.32
CA GLN A 43 -13.96 -12.23 6.68
C GLN A 43 -13.05 -11.81 5.51
N ALA A 44 -13.39 -12.17 4.28
CA ALA A 44 -12.66 -11.72 3.10
C ALA A 44 -12.72 -10.18 2.93
N GLY A 45 -13.89 -9.57 3.16
CA GLY A 45 -14.04 -8.11 3.17
C GLY A 45 -13.23 -7.44 4.28
N GLY A 46 -13.28 -8.00 5.49
CA GLY A 46 -12.49 -7.53 6.64
C GLY A 46 -10.99 -7.57 6.40
N ALA A 47 -10.48 -8.67 5.82
CA ALA A 47 -9.06 -8.83 5.51
C ALA A 47 -8.52 -7.75 4.55
N ILE A 48 -9.35 -7.22 3.64
CA ILE A 48 -8.97 -6.11 2.74
C ILE A 48 -8.82 -4.80 3.53
N PHE A 49 -9.72 -4.54 4.48
CA PHE A 49 -9.62 -3.36 5.35
C PHE A 49 -8.45 -3.46 6.34
N ASP A 50 -8.19 -4.66 6.88
CA ASP A 50 -7.08 -4.90 7.80
C ASP A 50 -5.71 -4.74 7.11
N ASN A 51 -5.62 -5.11 5.82
CA ASN A 51 -4.39 -4.97 5.03
C ASN A 51 -4.39 -3.73 4.13
N LEU A 52 -5.30 -2.78 4.35
CA LEU A 52 -5.45 -1.59 3.51
C LEU A 52 -4.14 -0.80 3.40
N ALA A 53 -3.44 -0.65 4.52
CA ALA A 53 -2.16 0.04 4.56
C ALA A 53 -1.09 -0.59 3.66
N LEU A 54 -1.07 -1.93 3.56
CA LEU A 54 -0.17 -2.67 2.69
C LEU A 54 -0.54 -2.48 1.22
N ILE A 55 -1.84 -2.49 0.89
CA ILE A 55 -2.34 -2.21 -0.48
C ILE A 55 -1.92 -0.80 -0.92
N PHE A 56 -2.01 0.18 -0.01
CA PHE A 56 -1.53 1.54 -0.26
C PHE A 56 -0.01 1.60 -0.41
N ALA A 57 0.76 0.87 0.40
CA ALA A 57 2.21 0.82 0.27
C ALA A 57 2.66 0.31 -1.10
N ILE A 58 2.05 -0.78 -1.56
CA ILE A 58 2.31 -1.37 -2.87
C ILE A 58 1.89 -0.42 -3.99
N GLY A 59 0.66 0.10 -3.93
CA GLY A 59 0.09 0.94 -4.98
C GLY A 59 0.80 2.29 -5.12
N VAL A 60 1.24 2.90 -4.01
CA VAL A 60 2.03 4.13 -4.04
C VAL A 60 3.44 3.84 -4.57
N ALA A 61 4.08 2.76 -4.13
CA ALA A 61 5.43 2.41 -4.59
C ALA A 61 5.47 2.10 -6.09
N SER A 62 4.50 1.34 -6.61
CA SER A 62 4.42 1.01 -8.03
C SER A 62 4.17 2.26 -8.90
N SER A 63 3.30 3.17 -8.44
CA SER A 63 2.96 4.41 -9.16
C SER A 63 4.07 5.47 -9.12
N TRP A 64 4.94 5.40 -8.11
CA TRP A 64 6.09 6.29 -7.98
C TRP A 64 7.31 5.82 -8.79
N SER A 65 7.41 4.52 -9.07
CA SER A 65 8.45 3.92 -9.92
C SER A 65 8.35 4.41 -11.37
N LYS A 66 9.50 4.60 -12.03
CA LYS A 66 9.56 5.03 -13.44
C LYS A 66 9.09 3.95 -14.43
N ASP A 67 9.34 2.68 -14.13
CA ASP A 67 9.08 1.55 -15.04
C ASP A 67 7.92 0.64 -14.58
N SER A 68 7.11 1.10 -13.62
CA SER A 68 6.08 0.25 -12.98
C SER A 68 6.62 -1.13 -12.56
N ALA A 69 7.90 -1.19 -12.16
CA ALA A 69 8.56 -2.45 -11.88
C ALA A 69 7.97 -3.07 -10.61
N GLY A 70 7.62 -4.36 -10.68
CA GLY A 70 7.16 -5.12 -9.52
C GLY A 70 8.15 -5.08 -8.35
N ALA A 71 9.43 -4.84 -8.63
CA ALA A 71 10.47 -4.63 -7.63
C ALA A 71 10.24 -3.39 -6.74
N ALA A 72 9.67 -2.30 -7.27
CA ALA A 72 9.33 -1.12 -6.46
C ALA A 72 8.14 -1.41 -5.53
N ALA A 73 7.13 -2.13 -6.03
CA ALA A 73 6.01 -2.62 -5.25
C ALA A 73 6.48 -3.52 -4.09
N LEU A 74 7.41 -4.44 -4.36
CA LEU A 74 8.01 -5.29 -3.33
C LEU A 74 8.82 -4.48 -2.31
N ALA A 75 9.61 -3.50 -2.74
CA ALA A 75 10.35 -2.62 -1.83
C ALA A 75 9.41 -1.81 -0.91
N GLY A 76 8.27 -1.33 -1.44
CA GLY A 76 7.22 -0.69 -0.65
C GLY A 76 6.58 -1.64 0.37
N ALA A 77 6.26 -2.87 -0.03
CA ALA A 77 5.70 -3.89 0.87
C ALA A 77 6.67 -4.26 2.01
N VAL A 78 7.95 -4.50 1.68
CA VAL A 78 9.00 -4.79 2.66
C VAL A 78 9.20 -3.61 3.60
N GLY A 79 9.24 -2.38 3.07
CA GLY A 79 9.31 -1.16 3.88
C GLY A 79 8.14 -1.01 4.85
N TYR A 80 6.93 -1.38 4.43
CA TYR A 80 5.75 -1.42 5.31
C TYR A 80 5.89 -2.45 6.44
N PHE A 81 6.38 -3.66 6.13
CA PHE A 81 6.61 -4.69 7.16
C PHE A 81 7.70 -4.28 8.16
N VAL A 82 8.80 -3.68 7.69
CA VAL A 82 9.86 -3.19 8.57
C VAL A 82 9.33 -2.08 9.47
N LEU A 83 8.57 -1.14 8.92
CA LEU A 83 8.04 0.00 9.66
C LEU A 83 6.97 -0.43 10.68
N THR A 84 6.08 -1.37 10.33
CA THR A 84 5.09 -1.93 11.27
C THR A 84 5.76 -2.67 12.43
N LYS A 85 6.79 -3.48 12.16
CA LYS A 85 7.56 -4.14 13.22
C LYS A 85 8.35 -3.16 14.08
N ALA A 86 8.95 -2.13 13.48
CA ALA A 86 9.66 -1.08 14.21
C ALA A 86 8.71 -0.27 15.12
N MET A 87 7.51 0.08 14.65
CA MET A 87 6.54 0.82 15.46
C MET A 87 6.08 0.04 16.69
N VAL A 88 5.83 -1.27 16.56
CA VAL A 88 5.44 -2.13 17.70
C VAL A 88 6.52 -2.15 18.78
N THR A 89 7.81 -2.00 18.44
CA THR A 89 8.89 -1.92 19.44
C THR A 89 8.95 -0.60 20.19
N ILE A 90 8.37 0.47 19.65
CA ILE A 90 8.38 1.81 20.24
C ILE A 90 7.08 2.05 21.03
N ASN A 91 5.93 1.72 20.43
CA ASN A 91 4.63 1.77 21.10
C ASN A 91 3.63 0.81 20.41
N PRO A 92 3.13 -0.21 21.11
CA PRO A 92 2.20 -1.20 20.54
C PRO A 92 0.83 -0.63 20.16
N GLU A 93 0.46 0.57 20.61
CA GLU A 93 -0.83 1.21 20.28
C GLU A 93 -0.77 2.13 19.05
N ILE A 94 0.42 2.43 18.52
CA ILE A 94 0.54 3.31 17.36
C ILE A 94 0.13 2.54 16.09
N ASN A 95 -1.10 2.76 15.66
CA ASN A 95 -1.59 2.30 14.37
C ASN A 95 -1.52 3.43 13.34
N MET A 96 -0.38 3.55 12.64
CA MET A 96 -0.21 4.55 11.56
C MET A 96 -1.00 4.20 10.28
N GLY A 97 -1.78 3.12 10.26
CA GLY A 97 -2.74 2.78 9.22
C GLY A 97 -2.24 3.04 7.80
N VAL A 98 -3.09 3.67 6.98
CA VAL A 98 -2.80 4.00 5.58
C VAL A 98 -1.63 4.99 5.44
N LEU A 99 -1.40 5.84 6.43
CA LEU A 99 -0.34 6.86 6.41
C LEU A 99 1.05 6.21 6.41
N ALA A 100 1.25 5.16 7.21
CA ALA A 100 2.44 4.31 7.16
C ALA A 100 2.65 3.71 5.77
N GLY A 101 1.57 3.25 5.13
CA GLY A 101 1.62 2.70 3.78
C GLY A 101 2.08 3.73 2.76
N ILE A 102 1.55 4.95 2.79
CA ILE A 102 1.93 6.03 1.87
C ILE A 102 3.40 6.43 2.05
N ILE A 103 3.86 6.59 3.30
CA ILE A 103 5.26 6.97 3.59
C ILE A 103 6.22 5.88 3.11
N THR A 104 5.97 4.62 3.49
CA THR A 104 6.81 3.49 3.10
C THR A 104 6.78 3.23 1.59
N GLY A 105 5.64 3.44 0.94
CA GLY A 105 5.50 3.36 -0.51
C GLY A 105 6.29 4.45 -1.24
N LEU A 106 6.23 5.70 -0.77
CA LEU A 106 7.04 6.80 -1.32
C LEU A 106 8.54 6.57 -1.11
N VAL A 107 8.95 6.13 0.08
CA VAL A 107 10.34 5.83 0.39
C VAL A 107 10.85 4.63 -0.42
N GLY A 108 10.07 3.56 -0.53
CA GLY A 108 10.39 2.38 -1.33
C GLY A 108 10.47 2.68 -2.82
N GLY A 109 9.52 3.45 -3.36
CA GLY A 109 9.53 3.90 -4.75
C GLY A 109 10.69 4.86 -5.06
N ALA A 110 11.03 5.75 -4.13
CA ALA A 110 12.18 6.66 -4.27
C ALA A 110 13.51 5.91 -4.17
N ALA A 111 13.65 4.96 -3.25
CA ALA A 111 14.83 4.10 -3.12
C ALA A 111 15.03 3.27 -4.38
N TYR A 112 13.96 2.65 -4.91
CA TYR A 112 14.02 1.91 -6.17
C TYR A 112 14.48 2.80 -7.32
N ASN A 113 13.86 3.97 -7.52
CA ASN A 113 14.21 4.88 -8.61
C ASN A 113 15.65 5.45 -8.50
N ARG A 114 16.24 5.43 -7.30
CA ARG A 114 17.64 5.84 -7.10
C ARG A 114 18.63 4.70 -7.35
N TRP A 115 18.22 3.46 -7.12
CA TRP A 115 19.11 2.29 -7.11
C TRP A 115 18.84 1.28 -8.23
N SER A 116 17.80 1.46 -9.04
CA SER A 116 17.47 0.58 -10.18
C SER A 116 18.46 0.69 -11.33
N ASP A 117 19.19 1.81 -11.44
CA ASP A 117 20.17 2.07 -12.49
C ASP A 117 21.62 1.77 -12.04
N ILE A 118 21.78 1.13 -10.87
CA ILE A 118 23.09 0.70 -10.41
C ILE A 118 23.46 -0.55 -11.20
N ASN A 119 24.16 -0.33 -12.32
CA ASN A 119 24.87 -1.40 -13.00
C ASN A 119 25.94 -1.93 -12.03
N CYS A 120 25.71 -3.12 -11.46
CA CYS A 120 26.82 -3.86 -10.88
C CYS A 120 27.79 -4.09 -12.04
N ARG A 121 28.92 -3.36 -12.05
CA ARG A 121 30.05 -3.63 -12.93
C ARG A 121 30.51 -5.06 -12.62
N THR A 122 29.88 -6.05 -13.23
CA THR A 122 30.51 -7.35 -13.42
C THR A 122 31.69 -7.06 -14.34
N SER A 123 32.87 -7.41 -13.84
CA SER A 123 34.12 -7.35 -14.59
C SER A 123 34.04 -8.18 -15.86
#